data_AF-A0A388RFE4-F1
#
_entry.id   AF-A0A388RFE4-F1
#
_cell.length_a   1.000
_cell.length_b   1.000
_cell.length_c   1.000
_cell.angle_alpha   90.00
_cell.angle_beta   90.00
_cell.angle_gamma   90.00
#
_symmetry.space_group_name_H-M   'P 1'
#
loop_
_entity.id
_entity.type
_entity.pdbx_description
1 polymer ?
#
loop_
_entity_poly.entity_id
_entity_poly.type
_entity_poly.pdbx_seq_one_letter_code
_entity_poly.pdbx_strand_id
1 'polypeptide(L)'
;MIDLGELKYGLGGLGAMIAFCFLGALPLVSQAIARQQEREASLLERSAIAIAVSVVYLALLGLLLALVPLPVRRTVAWVGLLAPILTGLAMLRRDGMRVFFPRGGTQDVLFHAAAFALAVFAIALSSGRYPLPAKLADGAYVNKESVQPVQIQYLTGNLPADNVVPYVAQEYLARDISFERNSPILPGQHVTNRPILVSLVGLPIRVALAAVTPLHDLPRYEYVDTQWPDFRVLARDVKPLSIFLGVGIFLNACLLLGAGLILTRMVNPNTRQSLLFSLLFITSPYFLFQTIFTWPKALAGFFVLLAVVAQVSYRKSLLTGVLLGLAYWSHPYAIGYVGVGVLGLLLCSRGLGEKLKQAAALSIGFAVCVAPWFIWAKLVIGIDSDLVDQNFSSNGMSTYQFLLARIVNIVHTVVPEHLLAYGAPYDTIFAASQLNLAGAMGLLLFLIGLLNAYRFGGSGGAPYAQPGAAGMLDFKVVVVYLGAASLLLSLVFSNHAVPLLHGWQPFAAVLLGLVAVQAARSGKMVERVAWAQVVVNIATLAAYVAMKGGRLPTVLK
;
A
#
# COMPACT_ATOMS: atom_id res chain seq x y z
N MET A 1 -17.97 -12.49 -16.02
CA MET A 1 -18.74 -13.33 -15.05
C MET A 1 -17.92 -13.37 -13.78
N ILE A 2 -18.51 -13.21 -12.59
CA ILE A 2 -17.73 -13.28 -11.34
C ILE A 2 -17.55 -14.75 -10.96
N ASP A 3 -16.32 -15.15 -10.64
CA ASP A 3 -16.04 -16.46 -10.07
C ASP A 3 -16.40 -16.45 -8.57
N LEU A 4 -17.48 -17.15 -8.22
CA LEU A 4 -17.99 -17.19 -6.84
C LEU A 4 -17.02 -17.91 -5.88
N GLY A 5 -16.17 -18.81 -6.39
CA GLY A 5 -15.15 -19.48 -5.59
C GLY A 5 -14.06 -18.51 -5.18
N GLU A 6 -13.48 -17.80 -6.16
CA GLU A 6 -12.50 -16.74 -5.92
C GLU A 6 -13.04 -15.67 -4.96
N LEU A 7 -14.26 -15.20 -5.21
CA LEU A 7 -14.92 -14.20 -4.38
C LEU A 7 -15.09 -14.69 -2.93
N LYS A 8 -15.60 -15.91 -2.74
CA LYS A 8 -15.79 -16.50 -1.40
C LYS A 8 -14.48 -16.60 -0.64
N TYR A 9 -13.42 -17.10 -1.27
CA TYR A 9 -12.12 -17.27 -0.61
C TYR A 9 -11.42 -15.93 -0.34
N GLY A 10 -11.52 -14.97 -1.26
CA GLY A 10 -11.06 -13.60 -1.06
C GLY A 10 -11.77 -12.90 0.10
N LEU A 11 -13.10 -12.99 0.16
CA LEU A 11 -13.88 -12.47 1.29
C LEU A 11 -13.54 -13.19 2.61
N GLY A 12 -13.17 -14.47 2.56
CA GLY A 12 -12.68 -15.21 3.73
C GLY A 12 -11.36 -14.65 4.28
N GLY A 13 -10.39 -14.38 3.41
CA GLY A 13 -9.12 -13.73 3.79
C GLY A 13 -9.33 -12.32 4.36
N LEU A 14 -10.17 -11.51 3.69
CA LEU A 14 -10.55 -10.18 4.16
C LEU A 14 -11.25 -10.23 5.53
N GLY A 15 -12.22 -11.12 5.70
CA GLY A 15 -12.96 -11.28 6.95
C GLY A 15 -12.06 -11.69 8.12
N ALA A 16 -11.09 -12.57 7.87
CA ALA A 16 -10.09 -12.95 8.89
C ALA A 16 -9.24 -11.75 9.33
N MET A 17 -8.78 -10.91 8.39
CA MET A 17 -8.04 -9.68 8.71
C MET A 17 -8.89 -8.69 9.51
N ILE A 18 -10.14 -8.47 9.12
CA ILE A 18 -11.05 -7.56 9.82
C ILE A 18 -11.29 -8.07 11.25
N ALA A 19 -11.60 -9.36 11.42
CA ALA A 19 -11.82 -9.94 12.74
C ALA A 19 -10.57 -9.81 13.62
N PHE A 20 -9.39 -10.12 13.08
CA PHE A 20 -8.15 -10.03 13.83
C PHE A 20 -7.83 -8.58 14.27
N CYS A 21 -7.86 -7.63 13.33
CA CYS A 21 -7.54 -6.23 13.59
C CYS A 21 -8.56 -5.56 14.54
N PHE A 22 -9.86 -5.74 14.28
CA PHE A 22 -10.91 -4.97 14.96
C PHE A 22 -11.53 -5.72 16.14
N LEU A 23 -11.71 -7.03 16.10
CA LEU A 23 -12.22 -7.79 17.25
C LEU A 23 -11.09 -8.22 18.20
N GLY A 24 -9.87 -8.44 17.69
CA GLY A 24 -8.72 -8.85 18.49
C GLY A 24 -7.88 -7.67 18.98
N ALA A 25 -7.18 -6.99 18.07
CA ALA A 25 -6.16 -6.00 18.44
C ALA A 25 -6.74 -4.65 18.92
N LEU A 26 -7.81 -4.15 18.29
CA LEU A 26 -8.37 -2.83 18.63
C LEU A 26 -8.80 -2.71 20.10
N PRO A 27 -9.46 -3.71 20.72
CA PRO A 27 -9.77 -3.65 22.15
C PRO A 27 -8.53 -3.54 23.04
N LEU A 28 -7.49 -4.34 22.74
CA LEU A 28 -6.23 -4.35 23.48
C LEU A 28 -5.52 -2.99 23.39
N VAL A 29 -5.42 -2.45 22.17
CA VAL A 29 -4.80 -1.14 21.90
C VAL A 29 -5.59 -0.02 22.57
N SER A 30 -6.93 -0.05 22.48
CA SER A 30 -7.79 0.96 23.09
C SER A 30 -7.62 1.00 24.61
N GLN A 31 -7.52 -0.16 25.26
CA GLN A 31 -7.27 -0.22 26.70
C GLN A 31 -5.86 0.29 27.06
N ALA A 32 -4.84 -0.09 26.29
CA ALA A 32 -3.48 0.37 26.52
C ALA A 32 -3.36 1.90 26.40
N ILE A 33 -3.99 2.50 25.39
CA ILE A 33 -4.03 3.96 25.18
C ILE A 33 -4.80 4.63 26.31
N ALA A 34 -5.97 4.11 26.70
CA ALA A 34 -6.78 4.67 27.78
C ALA A 34 -6.04 4.71 29.14
N ARG A 35 -5.05 3.84 29.36
CA ARG A 35 -4.20 3.86 30.56
C ARG A 35 -3.07 4.89 30.50
N GLN A 36 -2.65 5.31 29.31
CA GLN A 36 -1.46 6.13 29.12
C GLN A 36 -1.74 7.60 28.79
N GLN A 37 -2.90 7.94 28.23
CA GLN A 37 -3.18 9.28 27.72
C GLN A 37 -4.24 10.02 28.54
N GLU A 38 -3.97 11.30 28.81
CA GLU A 38 -4.95 12.28 29.28
C GLU A 38 -5.95 12.71 28.18
N ARG A 39 -5.62 12.43 26.90
CA ARG A 39 -6.45 12.77 25.73
C ARG A 39 -7.07 11.51 25.11
N GLU A 40 -8.35 11.58 24.78
CA GLU A 40 -9.04 10.53 24.02
C GLU A 40 -8.50 10.46 22.58
N ALA A 41 -7.76 9.40 22.25
CA ALA A 41 -7.41 9.07 20.86
C ALA A 41 -8.67 8.75 20.04
N SER A 42 -8.73 9.21 18.79
CA SER A 42 -9.87 8.97 17.89
C SER A 42 -9.97 7.50 17.49
N LEU A 43 -11.12 7.07 16.97
CA LEU A 43 -11.29 5.69 16.51
C LEU A 43 -10.31 5.40 15.36
N LEU A 44 -10.15 6.34 14.42
CA LEU A 44 -9.18 6.19 13.32
C LEU A 44 -7.75 5.94 13.82
N GLU A 45 -7.33 6.67 14.85
CA GLU A 45 -6.00 6.52 15.40
C GLU A 45 -5.81 5.18 16.10
N ARG A 46 -6.77 4.79 16.94
CA ARG A 46 -6.74 3.49 17.62
C ARG A 46 -6.73 2.35 16.61
N SER A 47 -7.53 2.44 15.55
CA SER A 47 -7.57 1.48 14.45
C SER A 47 -6.25 1.43 13.68
N ALA A 48 -5.65 2.58 13.36
CA ALA A 48 -4.36 2.63 12.68
C ALA A 48 -3.26 1.95 13.52
N ILE A 49 -3.21 2.22 14.82
CA ILE A 49 -2.27 1.56 15.75
C ILE A 49 -2.58 0.07 15.85
N ALA A 50 -3.86 -0.32 15.96
CA ALA A 50 -4.27 -1.72 16.01
C ALA A 50 -3.89 -2.50 14.74
N ILE A 51 -4.02 -1.90 13.57
CA ILE A 51 -3.57 -2.48 12.29
C ILE A 51 -2.05 -2.65 12.28
N ALA A 52 -1.29 -1.63 12.69
CA ALA A 52 0.18 -1.72 12.76
C ALA A 52 0.63 -2.84 13.72
N VAL A 53 0.04 -2.91 14.92
CA VAL A 53 0.29 -3.98 15.90
C VAL A 53 -0.10 -5.35 15.33
N SER A 54 -1.23 -5.42 14.63
CA SER A 54 -1.69 -6.67 14.00
C SER A 54 -0.74 -7.16 12.92
N VAL A 55 -0.23 -6.25 12.08
CA VAL A 55 0.76 -6.57 11.05
C VAL A 55 2.04 -7.12 11.69
N VAL A 56 2.56 -6.48 12.74
CA VAL A 56 3.74 -6.97 13.45
C VAL A 56 3.48 -8.35 14.06
N TYR A 57 2.36 -8.52 14.77
CA TYR A 57 1.99 -9.79 15.39
C TYR A 57 1.87 -10.91 14.37
N LEU A 58 1.11 -10.69 13.29
CA LEU A 58 0.90 -11.69 12.25
C LEU A 58 2.19 -12.01 11.50
N ALA A 59 3.06 -11.03 11.28
CA ALA A 59 4.37 -11.28 10.68
C ALA A 59 5.26 -12.16 11.57
N LEU A 60 5.28 -11.90 12.88
CA LEU A 60 6.00 -12.73 13.85
C LEU A 60 5.40 -14.15 13.94
N LEU A 61 4.08 -14.27 13.92
CA LEU A 61 3.39 -15.56 13.87
C LEU A 61 3.69 -16.29 12.55
N GLY A 62 3.75 -15.58 11.42
CA GLY A 62 4.17 -16.13 10.13
C GLY A 62 5.61 -16.66 10.18
N LEU A 63 6.53 -15.91 10.78
CA LEU A 63 7.90 -16.36 10.99
C LEU A 63 7.94 -17.62 11.86
N LEU A 64 7.18 -17.64 12.96
CA LEU A 64 7.06 -18.84 13.81
C LEU A 64 6.52 -20.04 13.02
N LEU A 65 5.48 -19.84 12.21
CA LEU A 65 4.91 -20.91 11.39
C LEU A 65 5.90 -21.46 10.36
N ALA A 66 6.75 -20.62 9.78
CA ALA A 66 7.80 -21.07 8.87
C ALA A 66 8.84 -21.98 9.57
N LEU A 67 9.04 -21.82 10.89
CA LEU A 67 9.98 -22.62 11.68
C LEU A 67 9.35 -23.89 12.27
N VAL A 68 8.03 -23.92 12.42
CA VAL A 68 7.27 -25.02 13.02
C VAL A 68 7.06 -26.16 12.01
N PRO A 69 7.13 -27.45 12.40
CA PRO A 69 6.87 -28.57 11.49
C PRO A 69 5.48 -28.55 10.86
N LEU A 70 5.38 -28.91 9.57
CA LEU A 70 4.13 -28.95 8.79
C LEU A 70 2.91 -29.55 9.52
N PRO A 71 3.01 -30.71 10.22
CA PRO A 71 1.84 -31.33 10.85
C PRO A 71 1.16 -30.48 11.92
N VAL A 72 1.89 -29.59 12.59
CA VAL A 72 1.39 -28.76 13.70
C VAL A 72 1.14 -27.30 13.30
N ARG A 73 1.60 -26.86 12.12
CA ARG A 73 1.42 -25.47 11.63
C ARG A 73 -0.02 -25.00 11.70
N ARG A 74 -0.97 -25.84 11.26
CA ARG A 74 -2.39 -25.48 11.26
C ARG A 74 -2.93 -25.20 12.66
N THR A 75 -2.55 -26.01 13.63
CA THR A 75 -2.94 -25.82 15.03
C THR A 75 -2.33 -24.54 15.60
N VAL A 76 -1.03 -24.30 15.37
CA VAL A 76 -0.35 -23.07 15.81
C VAL A 76 -0.99 -21.83 15.19
N ALA A 77 -1.33 -21.88 13.89
CA ALA A 77 -2.00 -20.78 13.21
C ALA A 77 -3.39 -20.49 13.82
N TRP A 78 -4.20 -21.51 14.06
CA TRP A 78 -5.52 -21.34 14.70
C TRP A 78 -5.41 -20.76 16.11
N VAL A 79 -4.51 -21.30 16.94
CA VAL A 79 -4.30 -20.79 18.31
C VAL A 79 -3.82 -19.34 18.28
N GLY A 80 -2.84 -19.02 17.44
CA GLY A 80 -2.30 -17.67 17.29
C GLY A 80 -3.32 -16.66 16.77
N LEU A 81 -4.27 -17.08 15.92
CA LEU A 81 -5.34 -16.20 15.43
C LEU A 81 -6.50 -16.06 16.43
N LEU A 82 -6.91 -17.15 17.07
CA LEU A 82 -8.08 -17.14 17.96
C LEU A 82 -7.78 -16.51 19.32
N ALA A 83 -6.57 -16.66 19.87
CA ALA A 83 -6.27 -16.14 21.21
C ALA A 83 -6.45 -14.60 21.32
N PRO A 84 -5.93 -13.77 20.38
CA PRO A 84 -6.19 -12.33 20.40
C PRO A 84 -7.66 -11.98 20.20
N ILE A 85 -8.36 -12.68 19.30
CA ILE A 85 -9.79 -12.46 19.02
C ILE A 85 -10.64 -12.75 20.27
N LEU A 86 -10.43 -13.90 20.91
CA LEU A 86 -11.16 -14.27 22.13
C LEU A 86 -10.86 -13.31 23.29
N THR A 87 -9.60 -12.87 23.41
CA THR A 87 -9.21 -11.87 24.42
C THR A 87 -9.92 -10.54 24.16
N GLY A 88 -9.94 -10.07 22.92
CA GLY A 88 -10.64 -8.84 22.54
C GLY A 88 -12.15 -8.94 22.75
N LEU A 89 -12.78 -10.08 22.42
CA LEU A 89 -14.19 -10.35 22.72
C LEU A 89 -14.49 -10.36 24.23
N ALA A 90 -13.61 -10.93 25.05
CA ALA A 90 -13.75 -10.90 26.50
C ALA A 90 -13.66 -9.46 27.05
N MET A 91 -12.76 -8.64 26.49
CA MET A 91 -12.67 -7.22 26.84
C MET A 91 -13.91 -6.44 26.42
N LEU A 92 -14.45 -6.72 25.24
CA LEU A 92 -15.69 -6.10 24.76
C LEU A 92 -16.89 -6.45 25.63
N ARG A 93 -16.95 -7.70 26.13
CA ARG A 93 -17.98 -8.10 27.09
C ARG A 93 -17.87 -7.33 28.41
N ARG A 94 -16.65 -7.04 28.88
CA ARG A 94 -16.41 -6.32 30.15
C ARG A 94 -16.64 -4.81 30.02
N ASP A 95 -16.05 -4.21 28.99
CA ASP A 95 -15.95 -2.75 28.85
C ASP A 95 -17.03 -2.16 27.91
N GLY A 96 -17.82 -3.04 27.26
CA GLY A 96 -18.91 -2.71 26.35
C GLY A 96 -18.45 -2.12 25.02
N MET A 97 -19.42 -1.61 24.24
CA MET A 97 -19.16 -0.98 22.93
C MET A 97 -18.37 0.33 23.01
N ARG A 98 -18.07 0.85 24.22
CA ARG A 98 -17.24 2.05 24.44
C ARG A 98 -15.83 1.90 23.86
N VAL A 99 -15.35 0.67 23.75
CA VAL A 99 -14.07 0.32 23.11
C VAL A 99 -14.10 0.63 21.60
N PHE A 100 -15.22 0.35 20.92
CA PHE A 100 -15.39 0.58 19.48
C PHE A 100 -15.88 1.98 19.13
N PHE A 101 -16.67 2.58 20.01
CA PHE A 101 -17.27 3.89 19.78
C PHE A 101 -16.86 4.87 20.88
N PRO A 102 -15.56 5.17 21.04
CA PRO A 102 -15.12 6.24 21.93
C PRO A 102 -15.55 7.57 21.31
N ARG A 103 -16.75 8.10 21.66
CA ARG A 103 -17.34 9.34 21.09
C ARG A 103 -16.91 9.58 19.63
N GLY A 104 -17.02 8.54 18.80
CA GLY A 104 -16.42 8.54 17.47
C GLY A 104 -17.15 9.55 16.60
N GLY A 105 -16.42 10.49 16.00
CA GLY A 105 -17.00 11.38 15.01
C GLY A 105 -17.55 10.57 13.84
N THR A 106 -18.68 11.00 13.25
CA THR A 106 -19.26 10.39 12.04
C THR A 106 -18.22 10.21 10.91
N GLN A 107 -17.20 11.06 10.90
CA GLN A 107 -16.05 11.02 9.98
C GLN A 107 -15.25 9.72 10.11
N ASP A 108 -14.90 9.30 11.33
CA ASP A 108 -14.11 8.09 11.56
C ASP A 108 -14.82 6.86 10.99
N VAL A 109 -16.11 6.72 11.29
CA VAL A 109 -16.95 5.63 10.78
C VAL A 109 -16.98 5.62 9.26
N LEU A 110 -17.09 6.81 8.65
CA LEU A 110 -17.13 6.96 7.21
C LEU A 110 -15.82 6.53 6.53
N PHE A 111 -14.65 6.88 7.08
CA PHE A 111 -13.37 6.42 6.53
C PHE A 111 -13.21 4.90 6.63
N HIS A 112 -13.67 4.28 7.72
CA HIS A 112 -13.68 2.81 7.86
C HIS A 112 -14.61 2.17 6.83
N ALA A 113 -15.85 2.68 6.71
CA ALA A 113 -16.81 2.19 5.73
C ALA A 113 -16.27 2.30 4.30
N ALA A 114 -15.61 3.42 3.97
CA ALA A 114 -14.99 3.62 2.66
C ALA A 114 -13.82 2.65 2.41
N ALA A 115 -12.95 2.41 3.40
CA ALA A 115 -11.84 1.46 3.27
C ALA A 115 -12.34 0.03 3.08
N PHE A 116 -13.39 -0.39 3.80
CA PHE A 116 -14.00 -1.69 3.62
C PHE A 116 -14.75 -1.81 2.30
N ALA A 117 -15.46 -0.77 1.87
CA ALA A 117 -16.11 -0.73 0.56
C ALA A 117 -15.08 -0.86 -0.56
N LEU A 118 -13.95 -0.16 -0.48
CA LEU A 118 -12.83 -0.28 -1.41
C LEU A 118 -12.30 -1.73 -1.46
N ALA A 119 -12.06 -2.34 -0.28
CA ALA A 119 -11.56 -3.70 -0.21
C ALA A 119 -12.54 -4.74 -0.81
N VAL A 120 -13.83 -4.66 -0.45
CA VAL A 120 -14.86 -5.57 -0.98
C VAL A 120 -15.02 -5.39 -2.48
N PHE A 121 -15.03 -4.15 -2.96
CA PHE A 121 -15.14 -3.86 -4.39
C PHE A 121 -13.90 -4.33 -5.17
N ALA A 122 -12.70 -4.14 -4.62
CA ALA A 122 -11.45 -4.66 -5.20
C ALA A 122 -11.46 -6.19 -5.31
N ILE A 123 -11.92 -6.93 -4.28
CA ILE A 123 -12.06 -8.39 -4.34
C ILE A 123 -13.06 -8.80 -5.41
N ALA A 124 -14.23 -8.14 -5.45
CA ALA A 124 -15.25 -8.42 -6.45
C ALA A 124 -14.74 -8.20 -7.88
N LEU A 125 -13.97 -7.14 -8.10
CA LEU A 125 -13.36 -6.85 -9.40
C LEU A 125 -12.27 -7.86 -9.77
N SER A 126 -11.40 -8.23 -8.82
CA SER A 126 -10.35 -9.23 -9.02
C SER A 126 -10.88 -10.64 -9.28
N SER A 127 -12.11 -10.94 -8.81
CA SER A 127 -12.81 -12.21 -9.06
C SER A 127 -13.58 -12.19 -10.40
N GLY A 128 -13.50 -11.09 -11.15
CA GLY A 128 -14.11 -10.98 -12.47
C GLY A 128 -13.30 -11.73 -13.52
N ARG A 129 -13.97 -12.55 -14.34
CA ARG A 129 -13.34 -13.20 -15.49
C ARG A 129 -13.26 -12.24 -16.67
N TYR A 130 -12.03 -11.90 -17.08
CA TYR A 130 -11.73 -11.07 -18.23
C TYR A 130 -11.12 -11.94 -19.35
N PRO A 131 -11.70 -11.96 -20.57
CA PRO A 131 -11.09 -12.65 -21.69
C PRO A 131 -9.72 -12.05 -22.00
N LEU A 132 -8.68 -12.88 -21.90
CA LEU A 132 -7.32 -12.50 -22.26
C LEU A 132 -7.17 -12.47 -23.78
N PRO A 133 -6.35 -11.56 -24.34
CA PRO A 133 -6.03 -11.59 -25.76
C PRO A 133 -5.26 -12.87 -26.12
N ALA A 134 -5.37 -13.29 -27.38
CA ALA A 134 -4.71 -14.51 -27.86
C ALA A 134 -3.17 -14.47 -27.74
N LYS A 135 -2.59 -13.25 -27.74
CA LYS A 135 -1.17 -13.01 -27.52
C LYS A 135 -0.99 -12.00 -26.40
N LEU A 136 -0.27 -12.41 -25.35
CA LEU A 136 0.19 -11.54 -24.27
C LEU A 136 1.62 -11.07 -24.57
N ALA A 137 1.90 -9.80 -24.28
CA ALA A 137 3.21 -9.21 -24.53
C ALA A 137 4.29 -9.82 -23.62
N ASP A 138 5.47 -10.07 -24.17
CA ASP A 138 6.62 -10.52 -23.38
C ASP A 138 7.10 -9.41 -22.43
N GLY A 139 7.82 -9.80 -21.37
CA GLY A 139 8.29 -8.90 -20.32
C GLY A 139 7.21 -8.64 -19.26
N ALA A 140 6.04 -8.12 -19.64
CA ALA A 140 4.94 -7.90 -18.70
C ALA A 140 4.35 -9.23 -18.19
N TYR A 141 4.19 -10.22 -19.08
CA TYR A 141 3.55 -11.49 -18.78
C TYR A 141 4.54 -12.64 -18.78
N VAL A 142 5.09 -12.93 -17.60
CA VAL A 142 5.94 -14.10 -17.38
C VAL A 142 5.13 -15.40 -17.40
N ASN A 143 3.90 -15.36 -16.88
CA ASN A 143 2.92 -16.43 -17.04
C ASN A 143 1.91 -16.02 -18.11
N LYS A 144 1.64 -16.91 -19.07
CA LYS A 144 0.67 -16.71 -20.16
C LYS A 144 -0.62 -17.53 -19.97
N GLU A 145 -0.70 -18.31 -18.90
CA GLU A 145 -1.91 -19.07 -18.55
C GLU A 145 -3.02 -18.13 -18.07
N SER A 146 -4.27 -18.51 -18.32
CA SER A 146 -5.44 -17.77 -17.84
C SER A 146 -5.69 -18.01 -16.35
N VAL A 147 -4.79 -17.51 -15.52
CA VAL A 147 -4.86 -17.56 -14.06
C VAL A 147 -5.10 -16.17 -13.47
N GLN A 148 -5.60 -16.13 -12.24
CA GLN A 148 -5.99 -14.88 -11.57
C GLN A 148 -4.87 -13.81 -11.51
N PRO A 149 -3.58 -14.12 -11.28
CA PRO A 149 -2.54 -13.09 -11.29
C PRO A 149 -2.38 -12.42 -12.66
N VAL A 150 -2.47 -13.19 -13.74
CA VAL A 150 -2.39 -12.70 -15.13
C VAL A 150 -3.61 -11.85 -15.47
N GLN A 151 -4.81 -12.25 -15.00
CA GLN A 151 -6.02 -11.45 -15.15
C GLN A 151 -5.92 -10.12 -14.41
N ILE A 152 -5.34 -10.10 -13.20
CA ILE A 152 -5.07 -8.86 -12.46
C ILE A 152 -4.09 -7.98 -13.26
N GLN A 153 -2.98 -8.51 -13.77
CA GLN A 153 -2.05 -7.75 -14.59
C GLN A 153 -2.73 -7.12 -15.82
N TYR A 154 -3.58 -7.90 -16.50
CA TYR A 154 -4.34 -7.43 -17.66
C TYR A 154 -5.36 -6.34 -17.31
N LEU A 155 -6.05 -6.51 -16.18
CA LEU A 155 -6.97 -5.52 -15.64
C LEU A 155 -6.24 -4.23 -15.23
N THR A 156 -5.03 -4.33 -14.69
CA THR A 156 -4.25 -3.18 -14.23
C THR A 156 -3.35 -2.59 -15.32
N GLY A 157 -3.69 -2.74 -16.60
CA GLY A 157 -2.94 -2.09 -17.69
C GLY A 157 -1.58 -2.71 -18.01
N ASN A 158 -1.46 -4.04 -17.90
CA ASN A 158 -0.23 -4.80 -18.18
C ASN A 158 0.94 -4.47 -17.24
N LEU A 159 0.65 -4.18 -15.97
CA LEU A 159 1.70 -4.04 -14.95
C LEU A 159 2.54 -5.34 -14.84
N PRO A 160 3.81 -5.26 -14.41
CA PRO A 160 4.69 -6.42 -14.23
C PRO A 160 4.10 -7.48 -13.30
N ALA A 161 4.72 -8.67 -13.25
CA ALA A 161 4.24 -9.79 -12.42
C ALA A 161 4.45 -9.60 -10.90
N ASP A 162 4.75 -8.38 -10.44
CA ASP A 162 5.01 -8.08 -9.04
C ASP A 162 3.79 -8.31 -8.12
N ASN A 163 2.57 -8.37 -8.66
CA ASN A 163 1.36 -8.66 -7.88
C ASN A 163 1.36 -10.05 -7.22
N VAL A 164 2.03 -11.03 -7.84
CA VAL A 164 2.06 -12.42 -7.33
C VAL A 164 3.27 -12.71 -6.45
N VAL A 165 4.28 -11.85 -6.48
CA VAL A 165 5.55 -12.06 -5.76
C VAL A 165 5.36 -12.35 -4.27
N PRO A 166 4.58 -11.56 -3.50
CA PRO A 166 4.41 -11.85 -2.08
C PRO A 166 3.62 -13.14 -1.82
N TYR A 167 2.69 -13.51 -2.70
CA TYR A 167 2.00 -14.80 -2.64
C TYR A 167 2.96 -15.97 -2.87
N VAL A 168 3.82 -15.88 -3.88
CA VAL A 168 4.81 -16.92 -4.17
C VAL A 168 5.73 -17.11 -2.96
N ALA A 169 6.27 -16.03 -2.39
CA ALA A 169 7.08 -16.11 -1.18
C ALA A 169 6.31 -16.70 0.02
N GLN A 170 5.01 -16.40 0.15
CA GLN A 170 4.18 -17.04 1.18
C GLN A 170 4.05 -18.55 0.95
N GLU A 171 3.80 -19.00 -0.28
CA GLU A 171 3.66 -20.44 -0.56
C GLU A 171 4.99 -21.18 -0.41
N TYR A 172 6.14 -20.52 -0.62
CA TYR A 172 7.44 -21.09 -0.31
C TYR A 172 7.56 -21.42 1.18
N LEU A 173 7.21 -20.45 2.04
CA LEU A 173 7.18 -20.65 3.50
C LEU A 173 6.13 -21.67 3.92
N ALA A 174 4.95 -21.65 3.29
CA ALA A 174 3.87 -22.55 3.66
C ALA A 174 4.21 -24.01 3.32
N ARG A 175 4.76 -24.27 2.13
CA ARG A 175 4.96 -25.62 1.57
C ARG A 175 6.39 -26.17 1.71
N ASP A 176 7.23 -25.52 2.51
CA ASP A 176 8.64 -25.86 2.71
C ASP A 176 9.46 -25.91 1.42
N ILE A 177 9.26 -24.93 0.54
CA ILE A 177 10.06 -24.77 -0.68
C ILE A 177 11.32 -23.98 -0.34
N SER A 178 12.48 -24.51 -0.70
CA SER A 178 13.75 -23.82 -0.44
C SER A 178 13.91 -22.58 -1.33
N PHE A 179 14.06 -21.40 -0.71
CA PHE A 179 14.40 -20.17 -1.43
C PHE A 179 15.79 -20.23 -2.09
N GLU A 180 16.72 -21.00 -1.53
CA GLU A 180 18.07 -21.15 -2.06
C GLU A 180 18.05 -21.99 -3.35
N ARG A 181 17.40 -23.16 -3.32
CA ARG A 181 17.36 -24.09 -4.47
C ARG A 181 16.42 -23.63 -5.59
N ASN A 182 15.42 -22.82 -5.24
CA ASN A 182 14.40 -22.32 -6.16
C ASN A 182 14.53 -20.78 -6.33
N SER A 183 15.76 -20.29 -6.40
CA SER A 183 16.07 -18.88 -6.70
C SER A 183 16.31 -18.68 -8.21
N PRO A 184 15.84 -17.56 -8.80
CA PRO A 184 14.90 -16.59 -8.24
C PRO A 184 13.45 -17.13 -8.21
N ILE A 185 12.60 -16.49 -7.42
CA ILE A 185 11.19 -16.91 -7.22
C ILE A 185 10.32 -16.66 -8.46
N LEU A 186 10.70 -15.70 -9.30
CA LEU A 186 10.25 -15.52 -10.68
C LEU A 186 11.46 -15.11 -11.54
N PRO A 187 11.43 -15.27 -12.89
CA PRO A 187 12.45 -14.74 -13.79
C PRO A 187 12.88 -13.30 -13.46
N GLY A 188 14.15 -13.13 -13.10
CA GLY A 188 14.75 -11.84 -12.72
C GLY A 188 14.29 -11.25 -11.37
N GLN A 189 13.46 -11.95 -10.59
CA GLN A 189 12.91 -11.47 -9.32
C GLN A 189 13.36 -12.32 -8.14
N HIS A 190 14.39 -11.85 -7.43
CA HIS A 190 14.84 -12.49 -6.20
C HIS A 190 13.99 -12.07 -5.01
N VAL A 191 13.74 -13.01 -4.09
CA VAL A 191 13.03 -12.70 -2.84
C VAL A 191 13.80 -11.65 -2.02
N THR A 192 15.14 -11.68 -2.04
CA THR A 192 16.00 -10.71 -1.34
C THR A 192 15.70 -9.25 -1.72
N ASN A 193 15.28 -9.02 -2.96
CA ASN A 193 14.94 -7.72 -3.52
C ASN A 193 13.48 -7.31 -3.31
N ARG A 194 12.68 -8.16 -2.66
CA ARG A 194 11.24 -8.02 -2.50
C ARG A 194 10.88 -8.36 -1.05
N PRO A 195 10.83 -7.36 -0.17
CA PRO A 195 10.53 -7.55 1.24
C PRO A 195 9.26 -8.38 1.48
N ILE A 196 9.31 -9.27 2.46
CA ILE A 196 8.34 -10.37 2.63
C ILE A 196 7.25 -10.10 3.68
N LEU A 197 7.06 -8.85 4.12
CA LEU A 197 6.13 -8.56 5.23
C LEU A 197 4.72 -9.08 4.93
N VAL A 198 4.20 -8.82 3.73
CA VAL A 198 2.85 -9.26 3.37
C VAL A 198 2.76 -10.78 3.25
N SER A 199 3.82 -11.44 2.81
CA SER A 199 3.91 -12.90 2.82
C SER A 199 3.82 -13.47 4.24
N LEU A 200 4.55 -12.87 5.19
CA LEU A 200 4.52 -13.28 6.60
C LEU A 200 3.18 -12.99 7.26
N VAL A 201 2.56 -11.84 6.97
CA VAL A 201 1.23 -11.48 7.50
C VAL A 201 0.13 -12.40 6.97
N GLY A 202 0.19 -12.77 5.69
CA GLY A 202 -0.80 -13.65 5.08
C GLY A 202 -0.67 -15.12 5.49
N LEU A 203 0.54 -15.56 5.85
CA LEU A 203 0.84 -16.97 6.13
C LEU A 203 -0.05 -17.60 7.23
N PRO A 204 -0.25 -16.99 8.42
CA PRO A 204 -1.14 -17.55 9.44
C PRO A 204 -2.57 -17.76 8.95
N ILE A 205 -3.12 -16.79 8.23
CA ILE A 205 -4.49 -16.84 7.72
C ILE A 205 -4.61 -17.92 6.64
N ARG A 206 -3.65 -17.96 5.71
CA ARG A 206 -3.54 -18.99 4.68
C ARG A 206 -3.51 -20.40 5.27
N VAL A 207 -2.69 -20.63 6.29
CA VAL A 207 -2.49 -21.94 6.92
C VAL A 207 -3.73 -22.36 7.73
N ALA A 208 -4.42 -21.42 8.38
CA ALA A 208 -5.65 -21.71 9.11
C ALA A 208 -6.80 -22.12 8.16
N LEU A 209 -6.99 -21.37 7.06
CA LEU A 209 -8.14 -21.49 6.15
C LEU A 209 -8.00 -22.53 5.04
N ALA A 210 -6.78 -22.91 4.68
CA ALA A 210 -6.52 -23.87 3.60
C ALA A 210 -5.45 -24.89 3.99
N ALA A 211 -5.66 -26.14 3.57
CA ALA A 211 -4.68 -27.21 3.76
C ALA A 211 -3.37 -26.86 3.03
N VAL A 212 -2.28 -27.42 3.54
CA VAL A 212 -0.94 -27.21 3.03
C VAL A 212 -0.37 -28.58 2.67
N THR A 213 0.01 -28.73 1.41
CA THR A 213 0.69 -29.92 0.91
C THR A 213 2.16 -29.55 0.67
N PRO A 214 3.12 -30.31 1.21
CA PRO A 214 4.53 -30.07 0.94
C PRO A 214 4.83 -30.21 -0.56
N LEU A 215 5.72 -29.38 -1.07
CA LEU A 215 6.19 -29.45 -2.46
C LEU A 215 7.72 -29.56 -2.56
N HIS A 216 8.46 -29.11 -1.54
CA HIS A 216 9.93 -29.14 -1.40
C HIS A 216 10.73 -28.40 -2.50
N ASP A 217 10.57 -28.79 -3.77
CA ASP A 217 11.20 -28.15 -4.92
C ASP A 217 10.20 -27.95 -6.06
N LEU A 218 10.40 -26.91 -6.88
CA LEU A 218 9.56 -26.62 -8.02
C LEU A 218 10.08 -27.32 -9.28
N PRO A 219 9.18 -27.75 -10.19
CA PRO A 219 9.60 -28.10 -11.55
C PRO A 219 10.22 -26.89 -12.24
N ARG A 220 10.93 -27.09 -13.36
CA ARG A 220 11.51 -26.00 -14.15
C ARG A 220 10.75 -25.80 -15.46
N TYR A 221 10.77 -24.58 -15.96
CA TYR A 221 10.21 -24.22 -17.27
C TYR A 221 11.11 -23.25 -18.02
N GLU A 222 11.00 -23.27 -19.34
CA GLU A 222 11.73 -22.39 -20.23
C GLU A 222 11.01 -21.04 -20.41
N TYR A 223 11.75 -19.95 -20.23
CA TYR A 223 11.30 -18.59 -20.50
C TYR A 223 12.48 -17.74 -20.97
N VAL A 224 12.37 -17.14 -22.16
CA VAL A 224 13.45 -16.36 -22.79
C VAL A 224 14.77 -17.15 -22.77
N ASP A 225 14.74 -18.34 -23.41
CA ASP A 225 15.89 -19.24 -23.60
C ASP A 225 16.63 -19.67 -22.33
N THR A 226 16.01 -19.50 -21.16
CA THR A 226 16.57 -19.84 -19.84
C THR A 226 15.58 -20.63 -19.00
N GLN A 227 16.08 -21.50 -18.13
CA GLN A 227 15.27 -22.38 -17.28
C GLN A 227 15.06 -21.76 -15.90
N TRP A 228 13.81 -21.70 -15.45
CA TRP A 228 13.42 -21.07 -14.18
C TRP A 228 12.56 -22.00 -13.32
N PRO A 229 12.54 -21.83 -11.98
CA PRO A 229 11.56 -22.48 -11.13
C PRO A 229 10.12 -22.13 -11.55
N ASP A 230 9.29 -23.14 -11.74
CA ASP A 230 7.93 -23.00 -12.26
C ASP A 230 6.94 -22.60 -11.15
N PHE A 231 6.93 -21.30 -10.84
CA PHE A 231 5.98 -20.71 -9.89
C PHE A 231 4.52 -20.83 -10.35
N ARG A 232 4.25 -21.14 -11.63
CA ARG A 232 2.88 -21.21 -12.17
C ARG A 232 2.10 -22.34 -11.50
N VAL A 233 2.77 -23.41 -11.07
CA VAL A 233 2.18 -24.49 -10.27
C VAL A 233 1.50 -23.95 -9.00
N LEU A 234 2.09 -22.93 -8.36
CA LEU A 234 1.55 -22.28 -7.17
C LEU A 234 0.37 -21.35 -7.52
N ALA A 235 0.44 -20.68 -8.67
CA ALA A 235 -0.58 -19.73 -9.13
C ALA A 235 -1.87 -20.39 -9.66
N ARG A 236 -1.84 -21.67 -10.00
CA ARG A 236 -3.02 -22.45 -10.43
C ARG A 236 -3.96 -22.79 -9.27
N ASP A 237 -3.47 -22.76 -8.03
CA ASP A 237 -4.29 -23.07 -6.86
C ASP A 237 -5.14 -21.85 -6.46
N VAL A 238 -6.39 -21.85 -6.89
CA VAL A 238 -7.32 -20.71 -6.78
C VAL A 238 -7.58 -20.33 -5.32
N LYS A 239 -7.80 -21.33 -4.46
CA LYS A 239 -8.18 -21.12 -3.05
C LYS A 239 -7.13 -20.34 -2.25
N PRO A 240 -5.86 -20.80 -2.15
CA PRO A 240 -4.84 -20.10 -1.37
C PRO A 240 -4.49 -18.74 -1.95
N LEU A 241 -4.46 -18.60 -3.27
CA LEU A 241 -4.24 -17.32 -3.92
C LEU A 241 -5.36 -16.32 -3.59
N SER A 242 -6.62 -16.75 -3.69
CA SER A 242 -7.76 -15.87 -3.36
C SER A 242 -7.76 -15.47 -1.89
N ILE A 243 -7.45 -16.38 -0.96
CA ILE A 243 -7.27 -16.03 0.47
C ILE A 243 -6.19 -14.96 0.63
N PHE A 244 -5.04 -15.15 -0.03
CA PHE A 244 -3.95 -14.19 -0.01
C PHE A 244 -4.37 -12.82 -0.57
N LEU A 245 -5.09 -12.79 -1.69
CA LEU A 245 -5.61 -11.55 -2.27
C LEU A 245 -6.50 -10.79 -1.28
N GLY A 246 -7.37 -11.49 -0.55
CA GLY A 246 -8.19 -10.88 0.50
C GLY A 246 -7.36 -10.17 1.58
N VAL A 247 -6.24 -10.80 1.99
CA VAL A 247 -5.29 -10.21 2.95
C VAL A 247 -4.57 -9.01 2.33
N GLY A 248 -3.98 -9.16 1.14
CA GLY A 248 -3.24 -8.09 0.46
C GLY A 248 -4.10 -6.87 0.16
N ILE A 249 -5.34 -7.08 -0.30
CA ILE A 249 -6.31 -6.01 -0.57
C ILE A 249 -6.68 -5.27 0.71
N PHE A 250 -6.91 -5.97 1.84
CA PHE A 250 -7.14 -5.31 3.13
C PHE A 250 -5.97 -4.41 3.51
N LEU A 251 -4.74 -4.93 3.42
CA LEU A 251 -3.53 -4.20 3.78
C LEU A 251 -3.30 -2.97 2.89
N ASN A 252 -3.55 -3.08 1.59
CA ASN A 252 -3.45 -1.94 0.68
C ASN A 252 -4.55 -0.90 0.93
N ALA A 253 -5.79 -1.33 1.22
CA ALA A 253 -6.89 -0.43 1.55
C ALA A 253 -6.65 0.39 2.82
N CYS A 254 -5.76 -0.06 3.72
CA CYS A 254 -5.37 0.69 4.93
C CYS A 254 -4.74 2.06 4.62
N LEU A 255 -4.21 2.28 3.41
CA LEU A 255 -3.73 3.60 2.98
C LEU A 255 -4.81 4.68 3.14
N LEU A 256 -6.07 4.35 2.86
CA LEU A 256 -7.20 5.28 3.03
C LEU A 256 -7.41 5.66 4.51
N LEU A 257 -7.24 4.70 5.43
CA LEU A 257 -7.33 4.96 6.87
C LEU A 257 -6.19 5.86 7.35
N GLY A 258 -4.96 5.60 6.87
CA GLY A 258 -3.81 6.46 7.15
C GLY A 258 -4.01 7.88 6.63
N ALA A 259 -4.55 8.03 5.42
CA ALA A 259 -4.86 9.32 4.82
C ALA A 259 -6.00 10.04 5.56
N GLY A 260 -7.05 9.32 5.96
CA GLY A 260 -8.14 9.86 6.79
C GLY A 260 -7.65 10.32 8.18
N LEU A 261 -6.74 9.58 8.81
CA LEU A 261 -6.10 9.98 10.07
C LEU A 261 -5.30 11.28 9.89
N ILE A 262 -4.50 11.38 8.84
CA ILE A 262 -3.75 12.60 8.51
C ILE A 262 -4.71 13.77 8.28
N LEU A 263 -5.78 13.57 7.50
CA LEU A 263 -6.77 14.60 7.20
C LEU A 263 -7.49 15.10 8.46
N THR A 264 -7.97 14.19 9.31
CA THR A 264 -8.63 14.53 10.57
C THR A 264 -7.71 15.29 11.53
N ARG A 265 -6.43 14.92 11.59
CA ARG A 265 -5.44 15.62 12.42
C ARG A 265 -4.95 16.95 11.84
N MET A 266 -4.95 17.11 10.52
CA MET A 266 -4.48 18.34 9.86
C MET A 266 -5.53 19.44 9.81
N VAL A 267 -6.81 19.08 9.57
CA VAL A 267 -7.84 20.08 9.25
C VAL A 267 -9.22 19.81 9.87
N ASN A 268 -9.41 18.68 10.55
CA ASN A 268 -10.68 18.27 11.16
C ASN A 268 -11.88 18.42 10.19
N PRO A 269 -11.91 17.65 9.08
CA PRO A 269 -12.84 17.85 7.99
C PRO A 269 -14.28 17.56 8.44
N ASN A 270 -15.29 18.31 8.01
CA ASN A 270 -16.67 17.92 8.33
C ASN A 270 -17.10 16.62 7.61
N THR A 271 -18.29 16.09 7.93
CA THR A 271 -18.81 14.83 7.33
C THR A 271 -18.88 14.89 5.81
N ARG A 272 -19.28 16.03 5.24
CA ARG A 272 -19.40 16.22 3.79
C ARG A 272 -18.02 16.20 3.10
N GLN A 273 -17.03 16.85 3.69
CA GLN A 273 -15.64 16.84 3.20
C GLN A 273 -15.04 15.43 3.29
N SER A 274 -15.29 14.73 4.39
CA SER A 274 -14.84 13.35 4.58
C SER A 274 -15.48 12.41 3.55
N LEU A 275 -16.76 12.64 3.20
CA LEU A 275 -17.47 11.86 2.19
C LEU A 275 -16.92 12.11 0.80
N LEU A 276 -16.73 13.38 0.44
CA LEU A 276 -16.16 13.74 -0.86
C LEU A 276 -14.75 13.16 -1.02
N PHE A 277 -13.88 13.29 -0.02
CA PHE A 277 -12.55 12.67 -0.04
C PHE A 277 -12.64 11.14 -0.21
N SER A 278 -13.48 10.48 0.59
CA SER A 278 -13.65 9.03 0.54
C SER A 278 -14.10 8.59 -0.86
N LEU A 279 -15.09 9.28 -1.44
CA LEU A 279 -15.59 8.98 -2.77
C LEU A 279 -14.54 9.22 -3.86
N LEU A 280 -13.79 10.33 -3.81
CA LEU A 280 -12.70 10.59 -4.74
C LEU A 280 -11.64 9.48 -4.69
N PHE A 281 -11.29 9.04 -3.49
CA PHE A 281 -10.30 7.99 -3.29
C PHE A 281 -10.79 6.63 -3.81
N ILE A 282 -11.98 6.16 -3.39
CA ILE A 282 -12.45 4.82 -3.75
C ILE A 282 -12.87 4.69 -5.21
N THR A 283 -13.26 5.81 -5.85
CA THR A 283 -13.62 5.81 -7.27
C THR A 283 -12.41 5.99 -8.19
N SER A 284 -11.30 6.56 -7.69
CA SER A 284 -10.07 6.75 -8.47
C SER A 284 -9.58 5.39 -9.01
N PRO A 285 -9.50 5.21 -10.35
CA PRO A 285 -8.99 3.98 -10.94
C PRO A 285 -7.59 3.61 -10.46
N TYR A 286 -6.76 4.61 -10.21
CA TYR A 286 -5.43 4.43 -9.66
C TYR A 286 -5.47 3.75 -8.29
N PHE A 287 -6.15 4.35 -7.29
CA PHE A 287 -6.17 3.79 -5.94
C PHE A 287 -6.87 2.43 -5.90
N LEU A 288 -7.91 2.24 -6.71
CA LEU A 288 -8.58 0.95 -6.83
C LEU A 288 -7.65 -0.13 -7.38
N PHE A 289 -6.98 0.10 -8.50
CA PHE A 289 -6.13 -0.91 -9.12
C PHE A 289 -4.85 -1.14 -8.33
N GLN A 290 -4.32 -0.12 -7.66
CA GLN A 290 -3.23 -0.28 -6.70
C GLN A 290 -3.66 -1.04 -5.45
N THR A 291 -4.95 -1.05 -5.12
CA THR A 291 -5.47 -1.90 -4.04
C THR A 291 -5.54 -3.37 -4.49
N ILE A 292 -6.00 -3.63 -5.72
CA ILE A 292 -6.07 -4.98 -6.31
C ILE A 292 -4.68 -5.57 -6.57
N PHE A 293 -3.75 -4.74 -7.03
CA PHE A 293 -2.39 -5.14 -7.34
C PHE A 293 -1.63 -5.33 -6.02
N THR A 294 -1.62 -6.56 -5.50
CA THR A 294 -1.12 -6.93 -4.17
C THR A 294 0.40 -6.80 -3.97
N TRP A 295 1.07 -6.00 -4.80
CA TRP A 295 2.38 -5.48 -4.50
C TRP A 295 2.25 -4.35 -3.47
N PRO A 296 2.77 -4.47 -2.24
CA PRO A 296 2.21 -3.79 -1.07
C PRO A 296 2.75 -2.38 -0.86
N LYS A 297 2.74 -1.57 -1.94
CA LYS A 297 3.15 -0.17 -1.93
C LYS A 297 2.18 0.71 -1.17
N ALA A 298 0.88 0.41 -1.25
CA ALA A 298 -0.12 1.15 -0.49
C ALA A 298 0.02 0.88 1.01
N LEU A 299 0.36 -0.35 1.42
CA LEU A 299 0.72 -0.66 2.80
C LEU A 299 1.98 0.10 3.25
N ALA A 300 3.01 0.19 2.40
CA ALA A 300 4.18 1.04 2.70
C ALA A 300 3.76 2.50 2.93
N GLY A 301 2.88 3.02 2.07
CA GLY A 301 2.29 4.35 2.21
C GLY A 301 1.52 4.54 3.52
N PHE A 302 0.73 3.55 3.94
CA PHE A 302 0.06 3.56 5.26
C PHE A 302 1.07 3.74 6.40
N PHE A 303 2.14 2.94 6.43
CA PHE A 303 3.16 3.05 7.47
C PHE A 303 3.93 4.38 7.42
N VAL A 304 4.18 4.93 6.23
CA VAL A 304 4.77 6.28 6.07
C VAL A 304 3.86 7.35 6.69
N LEU A 305 2.54 7.29 6.44
CA LEU A 305 1.60 8.25 7.04
C LEU A 305 1.55 8.11 8.57
N LEU A 306 1.58 6.89 9.10
CA LEU A 306 1.67 6.66 10.55
C LEU A 306 2.99 7.20 11.13
N ALA A 307 4.11 7.03 10.42
CA ALA A 307 5.41 7.56 10.84
C ALA A 307 5.38 9.09 10.92
N VAL A 308 4.72 9.77 9.97
CA VAL A 308 4.51 11.21 10.01
C VAL A 308 3.69 11.61 11.24
N VAL A 309 2.60 10.90 11.56
CA VAL A 309 1.81 11.14 12.78
C VAL A 309 2.67 10.94 14.03
N ALA A 310 3.43 9.84 14.11
CA ALA A 310 4.33 9.53 15.23
C ALA A 310 5.38 10.62 15.47
N GLN A 311 5.98 11.14 14.39
CA GLN A 311 7.00 12.18 14.49
C GLN A 311 6.40 13.54 14.85
N VAL A 312 5.38 13.99 14.12
CA VAL A 312 4.89 15.37 14.25
C VAL A 312 3.96 15.53 15.45
N SER A 313 3.08 14.55 15.71
CA SER A 313 2.12 14.63 16.81
C SER A 313 2.72 14.19 18.15
N TYR A 314 3.65 13.23 18.14
CA TYR A 314 4.15 12.60 19.38
C TYR A 314 5.65 12.77 19.61
N ARG A 315 6.41 13.29 18.63
CA ARG A 315 7.87 13.44 18.69
C ARG A 315 8.58 12.14 19.06
N LYS A 316 8.08 11.00 18.59
CA LYS A 316 8.61 9.66 18.89
C LYS A 316 9.51 9.15 17.76
N SER A 317 10.69 9.74 17.61
CA SER A 317 11.60 9.42 16.50
C SER A 317 11.99 7.95 16.38
N LEU A 318 12.15 7.24 17.51
CA LEU A 318 12.39 5.79 17.48
C LEU A 318 11.22 5.02 16.85
N LEU A 319 9.98 5.34 17.25
CA LEU A 319 8.77 4.74 16.68
C LEU A 319 8.60 5.12 15.21
N THR A 320 8.92 6.37 14.84
CA THR A 320 8.98 6.83 13.44
C THR A 320 9.92 5.94 12.63
N GLY A 321 11.11 5.67 13.15
CA GLY A 321 12.09 4.76 12.54
C GLY A 321 11.55 3.35 12.35
N VAL A 322 10.91 2.78 13.40
CA VAL A 322 10.28 1.46 13.35
C VAL A 322 9.18 1.40 12.27
N LEU A 323 8.30 2.40 12.22
CA LEU A 323 7.23 2.47 11.22
C LEU A 323 7.78 2.61 9.80
N LEU A 324 8.83 3.41 9.59
CA LEU A 324 9.53 3.48 8.30
C LEU A 324 10.25 2.15 7.97
N GLY A 325 10.71 1.42 8.97
CA GLY A 325 11.25 0.06 8.81
C GLY A 325 10.18 -0.92 8.33
N LEU A 326 8.97 -0.87 8.91
CA LEU A 326 7.81 -1.63 8.43
C LEU A 326 7.36 -1.21 7.03
N ALA A 327 7.46 0.09 6.71
CA ALA A 327 7.24 0.60 5.36
C ALA A 327 8.27 0.01 4.38
N TYR A 328 9.54 -0.08 4.76
CA TYR A 328 10.60 -0.71 3.95
C TYR A 328 10.34 -2.20 3.77
N TRP A 329 9.95 -2.88 4.83
CA TRP A 329 9.53 -4.28 4.81
C TRP A 329 8.28 -4.56 3.97
N SER A 330 7.49 -3.53 3.68
CA SER A 330 6.43 -3.59 2.67
C SER A 330 7.01 -3.31 1.28
N HIS A 331 7.80 -2.25 1.14
CA HIS A 331 8.41 -1.86 -0.12
C HIS A 331 9.75 -1.11 0.08
N PRO A 332 10.85 -1.52 -0.56
CA PRO A 332 12.20 -1.02 -0.26
C PRO A 332 12.40 0.46 -0.63
N TYR A 333 11.60 1.00 -1.56
CA TYR A 333 11.57 2.44 -1.84
C TYR A 333 11.06 3.30 -0.67
N ALA A 334 10.61 2.72 0.45
CA ALA A 334 10.39 3.52 1.66
C ALA A 334 11.67 4.21 2.16
N ILE A 335 12.86 3.77 1.72
CA ILE A 335 14.15 4.36 2.10
C ILE A 335 14.26 5.87 1.80
N GLY A 336 13.61 6.37 0.74
CA GLY A 336 13.61 7.80 0.45
C GLY A 336 12.96 8.65 1.55
N TYR A 337 11.91 8.11 2.18
CA TYR A 337 11.25 8.74 3.33
C TYR A 337 12.14 8.76 4.57
N VAL A 338 12.99 7.75 4.76
CA VAL A 338 14.00 7.73 5.83
C VAL A 338 15.03 8.85 5.61
N GLY A 339 15.58 8.95 4.40
CA GLY A 339 16.57 9.97 4.05
C GLY A 339 16.05 11.40 4.28
N VAL A 340 14.86 11.71 3.76
CA VAL A 340 14.22 13.01 3.98
C VAL A 340 13.86 13.23 5.46
N GLY A 341 13.52 12.17 6.20
CA GLY A 341 13.18 12.25 7.62
C GLY A 341 14.37 12.62 8.48
N VAL A 342 15.50 11.94 8.28
CA VAL A 342 16.77 12.24 8.95
C VAL A 342 17.22 13.66 8.61
N LEU A 343 17.23 14.03 7.33
CA LEU A 343 17.62 15.37 6.91
C LEU A 343 16.71 16.45 7.51
N GLY A 344 15.39 16.23 7.50
CA GLY A 344 14.42 17.12 8.12
C GLY A 344 14.67 17.33 9.62
N LEU A 345 14.99 16.27 10.36
CA LEU A 345 15.33 16.38 11.78
C LEU A 345 16.62 17.17 12.01
N LEU A 346 17.64 16.97 11.18
CA LEU A 346 18.91 17.69 11.27
C LEU A 346 18.78 19.18 10.91
N LEU A 347 17.90 19.53 9.98
CA LEU A 347 17.69 20.91 9.55
C LEU A 347 16.73 21.67 10.48
N CYS A 348 15.63 21.04 10.90
CA CYS A 348 14.51 21.74 11.54
C CYS A 348 14.48 21.65 13.08
N SER A 349 15.20 20.71 13.71
CA SER A 349 15.20 20.62 15.18
C SER A 349 16.06 21.73 15.81
N ARG A 350 15.82 22.08 17.08
CA ARG A 350 16.59 23.11 17.79
C ARG A 350 17.72 22.47 18.59
N GLY A 351 18.93 23.01 18.47
CA GLY A 351 20.12 22.54 19.19
C GLY A 351 20.76 21.29 18.56
N LEU A 352 22.09 21.27 18.47
CA LEU A 352 22.84 20.19 17.80
C LEU A 352 22.65 18.83 18.50
N GLY A 353 22.67 18.79 19.83
CA GLY A 353 22.49 17.55 20.59
C GLY A 353 21.14 16.89 20.35
N GLU A 354 20.05 17.67 20.36
CA GLU A 354 18.70 17.15 20.13
C GLU A 354 18.49 16.72 18.66
N LYS A 355 19.05 17.48 17.71
CA LYS A 355 19.09 17.10 16.27
C LYS A 355 19.69 15.70 16.09
N LEU A 356 20.89 15.50 16.64
CA LEU A 356 21.61 14.22 16.52
C LEU A 356 20.88 13.10 17.26
N LYS A 357 20.33 13.36 18.45
CA LYS A 357 19.57 12.38 19.22
C LYS A 357 18.32 11.89 18.46
N GLN A 358 17.52 12.80 17.91
CA GLN A 358 16.31 12.43 17.18
C GLN A 358 16.64 11.71 15.86
N ALA A 359 17.63 12.20 15.12
CA ALA A 359 18.12 11.54 13.91
C ALA A 359 18.64 10.13 14.21
N ALA A 360 19.48 9.98 15.24
CA ALA A 360 19.99 8.68 15.67
C ALA A 360 18.87 7.73 16.12
N ALA A 361 17.90 8.22 16.90
CA ALA A 361 16.76 7.41 17.34
C ALA A 361 15.94 6.90 16.15
N LEU A 362 15.67 7.74 15.14
CA LEU A 362 15.00 7.32 13.91
C LEU A 362 15.82 6.28 13.15
N SER A 363 17.10 6.54 12.93
CA SER A 363 17.99 5.61 12.22
C SER A 363 18.12 4.26 12.93
N ILE A 364 18.21 4.25 14.26
CA ILE A 364 18.24 3.03 15.07
C ILE A 364 16.92 2.26 14.94
N GLY A 365 15.77 2.93 15.08
CA GLY A 365 14.47 2.28 14.93
C GLY A 365 14.29 1.63 13.56
N PHE A 366 14.75 2.32 12.51
CA PHE A 366 14.77 1.79 11.14
C PHE A 366 15.71 0.57 11.01
N ALA A 367 16.95 0.71 11.47
CA ALA A 367 17.97 -0.33 11.36
C ALA A 367 17.57 -1.61 12.09
N VAL A 368 16.99 -1.50 13.30
CA VAL A 368 16.52 -2.67 14.07
C VAL A 368 15.46 -3.47 13.30
N CYS A 369 14.58 -2.79 12.56
CA CYS A 369 13.58 -3.47 11.75
C CYS A 369 14.19 -4.09 10.49
N VAL A 370 15.07 -3.36 9.80
CA VAL A 370 15.51 -3.74 8.46
C VAL A 370 16.71 -4.70 8.47
N ALA A 371 17.63 -4.56 9.42
CA ALA A 371 18.85 -5.36 9.49
C ALA A 371 18.62 -6.88 9.53
N PRO A 372 17.64 -7.43 10.29
CA PRO A 372 17.38 -8.88 10.29
C PRO A 372 17.14 -9.46 8.89
N TRP A 373 16.47 -8.71 8.01
CA TRP A 373 16.21 -9.13 6.63
C TRP A 373 17.50 -9.23 5.82
N PHE A 374 18.35 -8.22 5.89
CA PHE A 374 19.64 -8.22 5.17
C PHE A 374 20.58 -9.30 5.67
N ILE A 375 20.64 -9.49 6.99
CA ILE A 375 21.43 -10.56 7.61
C ILE A 375 20.92 -11.92 7.12
N TRP A 376 19.61 -12.15 7.14
CA TRP A 376 19.03 -13.41 6.65
C TRP A 376 19.29 -13.61 5.14
N ALA A 377 19.06 -12.59 4.30
CA ALA A 377 19.32 -12.67 2.86
C ALA A 377 20.78 -13.05 2.56
N LYS A 378 21.74 -12.43 3.26
CA LYS A 378 23.15 -12.72 3.10
C LYS A 378 23.53 -14.11 3.59
N LEU A 379 23.09 -14.49 4.80
CA LEU A 379 23.52 -15.73 5.45
C LEU A 379 22.81 -16.97 4.91
N VAL A 380 21.56 -16.85 4.47
CA VAL A 380 20.71 -17.99 4.08
C VAL A 380 20.59 -18.13 2.57
N ILE A 381 20.44 -17.02 1.84
CA ILE A 381 20.27 -17.07 0.38
C ILE A 381 21.62 -16.88 -0.34
N GLY A 382 22.58 -16.22 0.31
CA GLY A 382 23.88 -15.91 -0.30
C GLY A 382 23.81 -14.80 -1.37
N ILE A 383 22.69 -14.09 -1.47
CA ILE A 383 22.46 -13.03 -2.46
C ILE A 383 22.30 -11.70 -1.71
N ASP A 384 23.05 -10.68 -2.14
CA ASP A 384 22.90 -9.32 -1.63
C ASP A 384 21.57 -8.71 -2.11
N SER A 385 20.84 -8.03 -1.22
CA SER A 385 19.66 -7.27 -1.61
C SER A 385 20.10 -5.98 -2.28
N ASP A 386 19.85 -5.85 -3.58
CA ASP A 386 20.40 -4.80 -4.43
C ASP A 386 19.32 -3.93 -5.08
N LEU A 387 18.02 -4.07 -4.76
CA LEU A 387 16.98 -3.37 -5.56
C LEU A 387 17.20 -1.85 -5.70
N VAL A 388 17.65 -1.16 -4.66
CA VAL A 388 17.95 0.28 -4.76
C VAL A 388 19.15 0.51 -5.68
N ASP A 389 20.19 -0.31 -5.57
CA ASP A 389 21.40 -0.24 -6.38
C ASP A 389 21.14 -0.59 -7.84
N GLN A 390 20.33 -1.61 -8.13
CA GLN A 390 19.88 -1.95 -9.49
C GLN A 390 19.26 -0.76 -10.21
N ASN A 391 18.46 0.02 -9.46
CA ASN A 391 17.80 1.18 -10.04
C ASN A 391 18.71 2.40 -10.09
N PHE A 392 19.70 2.50 -9.19
CA PHE A 392 20.63 3.64 -9.14
C PHE A 392 21.88 3.46 -10.02
N SER A 393 22.24 2.24 -10.42
CA SER A 393 23.50 1.97 -11.11
C SER A 393 23.61 2.73 -12.44
N SER A 394 24.83 3.17 -12.76
CA SER A 394 25.19 3.91 -13.98
C SER A 394 26.00 3.07 -14.96
N ASN A 395 26.03 1.73 -14.78
CA ASN A 395 26.96 0.87 -15.51
C ASN A 395 26.73 0.97 -17.03
N GLY A 396 27.70 1.56 -17.73
CA GLY A 396 27.65 1.78 -19.18
C GLY A 396 26.84 3.00 -19.64
N MET A 397 26.27 3.81 -18.73
CA MET A 397 25.51 5.01 -19.07
C MET A 397 26.36 6.29 -18.96
N SER A 398 26.23 7.18 -19.94
CA SER A 398 26.78 8.55 -19.85
C SER A 398 26.06 9.37 -18.76
N THR A 399 26.74 10.40 -18.22
CA THR A 399 26.12 11.36 -17.27
C THR A 399 24.85 11.99 -17.82
N TYR A 400 24.83 12.28 -19.13
CA TYR A 400 23.64 12.81 -19.80
C TYR A 400 22.46 11.83 -19.73
N GLN A 401 22.66 10.56 -20.10
CA GLN A 401 21.61 9.53 -20.02
C GLN A 401 21.14 9.31 -18.58
N PHE A 402 22.09 9.29 -17.64
CA PHE A 402 21.80 9.14 -16.22
C PHE A 402 20.88 10.25 -15.67
N LEU A 403 21.14 11.51 -16.03
CA LEU A 403 20.32 12.65 -15.62
C LEU A 403 19.00 12.72 -16.41
N LEU A 404 19.04 12.47 -17.72
CA LEU A 404 17.87 12.53 -18.59
C LEU A 404 16.81 11.52 -18.15
N ALA A 405 17.18 10.28 -17.84
CA ALA A 405 16.25 9.26 -17.38
C ALA A 405 15.46 9.73 -16.14
N ARG A 406 16.12 10.40 -15.19
CA ARG A 406 15.51 10.94 -13.97
C ARG A 406 14.59 12.13 -14.23
N ILE A 407 14.98 13.04 -15.13
CA ILE A 407 14.14 14.16 -15.56
C ILE A 407 12.88 13.62 -16.23
N VAL A 408 13.04 12.69 -17.18
CA VAL A 408 11.94 12.02 -17.87
C VAL A 408 11.03 11.35 -16.83
N ASN A 409 11.58 10.56 -15.92
CA ASN A 409 10.85 9.94 -14.82
C ASN A 409 9.99 10.91 -13.98
N ILE A 410 10.51 12.11 -13.66
CA ILE A 410 9.74 13.17 -13.00
C ILE A 410 8.62 13.70 -13.92
N VAL A 411 8.96 13.98 -15.18
CA VAL A 411 7.99 14.44 -16.19
C VAL A 411 6.85 13.44 -16.33
N HIS A 412 7.15 12.16 -16.54
CA HIS A 412 6.16 11.08 -16.64
C HIS A 412 5.29 10.95 -15.37
N THR A 413 5.84 11.27 -14.20
CA THR A 413 5.07 11.21 -12.94
C THR A 413 4.10 12.39 -12.79
N VAL A 414 4.48 13.58 -13.25
CA VAL A 414 3.77 14.84 -12.98
C VAL A 414 2.89 15.27 -14.16
N VAL A 415 3.34 15.04 -15.39
CA VAL A 415 2.64 15.43 -16.61
C VAL A 415 1.49 14.46 -16.89
N PRO A 416 0.31 14.95 -17.28
CA PRO A 416 -0.81 14.10 -17.67
C PRO A 416 -0.59 13.47 -19.05
N GLU A 417 0.35 12.52 -19.14
CA GLU A 417 0.78 11.94 -20.42
C GLU A 417 -0.31 11.22 -21.20
N HIS A 418 -1.34 10.76 -20.50
CA HIS A 418 -2.54 10.20 -21.12
C HIS A 418 -3.21 11.19 -22.09
N LEU A 419 -2.98 12.50 -21.95
CA LEU A 419 -3.43 13.52 -22.91
C LEU A 419 -2.57 13.60 -24.17
N LEU A 420 -1.32 13.13 -24.11
CA LEU A 420 -0.43 13.05 -25.27
C LEU A 420 -0.76 11.87 -26.18
N ALA A 421 -1.51 10.88 -25.65
CA ALA A 421 -2.00 9.73 -26.40
C ALA A 421 -3.27 10.04 -27.24
N TYR A 422 -3.35 11.23 -27.83
CA TYR A 422 -4.50 11.62 -28.65
C TYR A 422 -4.68 10.65 -29.84
N GLY A 423 -5.88 10.10 -30.00
CA GLY A 423 -6.20 9.08 -31.00
C GLY A 423 -5.82 7.65 -30.62
N ALA A 424 -5.21 7.42 -29.45
CA ALA A 424 -4.95 6.07 -28.94
C ALA A 424 -6.26 5.39 -28.48
N PRO A 425 -6.31 4.05 -28.50
CA PRO A 425 -7.41 3.30 -27.92
C PRO A 425 -7.66 3.68 -26.45
N TYR A 426 -8.93 3.66 -26.05
CA TYR A 426 -9.34 4.09 -24.70
C TYR A 426 -8.61 3.34 -23.58
N ASP A 427 -8.34 2.05 -23.77
CA ASP A 427 -7.63 1.23 -22.79
C ASP A 427 -6.18 1.69 -22.56
N THR A 428 -5.55 2.25 -23.59
CA THR A 428 -4.19 2.82 -23.55
C THR A 428 -4.20 4.15 -22.81
N ILE A 429 -5.15 5.04 -23.09
CA ILE A 429 -5.35 6.30 -22.36
C ILE A 429 -5.62 6.01 -20.88
N PHE A 430 -6.48 5.03 -20.60
CA PHE A 430 -6.83 4.64 -19.24
C PHE A 430 -5.63 4.05 -18.51
N ALA A 431 -4.88 3.12 -19.12
CA ALA A 431 -3.67 2.57 -18.52
C ALA A 431 -2.62 3.68 -18.25
N ALA A 432 -2.38 4.58 -19.20
CA ALA A 432 -1.45 5.70 -19.02
C ALA A 432 -1.88 6.66 -17.90
N SER A 433 -3.19 6.83 -17.68
CA SER A 433 -3.68 7.66 -16.56
C SER A 433 -3.29 7.09 -15.19
N GLN A 434 -3.09 5.78 -15.07
CA GLN A 434 -2.75 5.13 -13.80
C GLN A 434 -1.28 5.25 -13.42
N LEU A 435 -0.48 5.90 -14.27
CA LEU A 435 0.97 5.96 -14.15
C LEU A 435 1.49 7.37 -13.83
N ASN A 436 0.58 8.36 -13.76
CA ASN A 436 0.90 9.74 -13.34
C ASN A 436 -0.04 10.29 -12.24
N LEU A 437 0.44 11.32 -11.54
CA LEU A 437 -0.25 11.94 -10.41
C LEU A 437 -1.59 12.57 -10.85
N ALA A 438 -1.62 13.08 -12.09
CA ALA A 438 -2.82 13.65 -12.67
C ALA A 438 -3.94 12.61 -12.82
N GLY A 439 -3.66 11.38 -13.23
CA GLY A 439 -4.70 10.34 -13.29
C GLY A 439 -4.99 9.69 -11.93
N ALA A 440 -4.05 9.70 -10.97
CA ALA A 440 -4.35 9.32 -9.59
C ALA A 440 -5.39 10.24 -8.93
N MET A 441 -5.29 11.54 -9.21
CA MET A 441 -6.16 12.56 -8.61
C MET A 441 -7.37 12.95 -9.49
N GLY A 442 -7.24 12.82 -10.81
CA GLY A 442 -8.06 13.51 -11.80
C GLY A 442 -7.39 14.80 -12.29
N LEU A 443 -7.36 15.01 -13.60
CA LEU A 443 -6.64 16.11 -14.27
C LEU A 443 -6.96 17.49 -13.68
N LEU A 444 -8.25 17.77 -13.45
CA LEU A 444 -8.72 19.05 -12.93
C LEU A 444 -8.38 19.22 -11.45
N LEU A 445 -8.41 18.12 -10.68
CA LEU A 445 -8.15 18.14 -9.25
C LEU A 445 -6.66 18.20 -8.93
N PHE A 446 -5.83 17.66 -9.81
CA PHE A 446 -4.38 17.66 -9.68
C PHE A 446 -3.83 19.08 -9.57
N LEU A 447 -4.19 19.99 -10.49
CA LEU A 447 -3.75 21.39 -10.44
C LEU A 447 -4.25 22.10 -9.18
N ILE A 448 -5.51 21.84 -8.79
CA ILE A 448 -6.09 22.40 -7.56
C ILE A 448 -5.31 21.91 -6.33
N GLY A 449 -4.99 20.62 -6.28
CA GLY A 449 -4.22 19.99 -5.20
C GLY A 449 -2.82 20.58 -5.07
N LEU A 450 -2.10 20.72 -6.19
CA LEU A 450 -0.77 21.32 -6.21
C LEU A 450 -0.78 22.80 -5.82
N LEU A 451 -1.72 23.60 -6.36
CA LEU A 451 -1.85 25.01 -6.00
C LEU A 451 -2.15 25.18 -4.51
N ASN A 452 -2.99 24.31 -3.94
CA ASN A 452 -3.23 24.29 -2.51
C ASN A 452 -1.96 23.92 -1.76
N ALA A 453 -1.29 22.82 -2.11
CA ALA A 453 -0.04 22.41 -1.49
C ALA A 453 1.00 23.54 -1.48
N TYR A 454 1.13 24.27 -2.59
CA TYR A 454 2.00 25.45 -2.70
C TYR A 454 1.53 26.61 -1.80
N ARG A 455 0.27 27.01 -1.88
CA ARG A 455 -0.29 28.13 -1.09
C ARG A 455 -0.16 27.88 0.41
N PHE A 456 -0.47 26.66 0.84
CA PHE A 456 -0.34 26.25 2.23
C PHE A 456 1.12 26.05 2.64
N GLY A 457 1.99 25.61 1.73
CA GLY A 457 3.44 25.49 1.92
C GLY A 457 4.15 26.84 2.11
N GLY A 458 3.80 27.84 1.29
CA GLY A 458 4.51 29.12 1.18
C GLY A 458 4.02 30.25 2.10
N SER A 459 2.77 30.25 2.54
CA SER A 459 2.23 31.35 3.36
C SER A 459 2.76 31.29 4.79
N GLY A 460 3.65 32.23 5.17
CA GLY A 460 4.31 32.33 6.49
C GLY A 460 3.41 32.47 7.72
N GLY A 461 2.08 32.55 7.54
CA GLY A 461 1.10 32.47 8.61
C GLY A 461 0.06 31.43 8.26
N ALA A 462 -0.21 30.50 9.18
CA ALA A 462 -1.37 29.63 9.07
C ALA A 462 -2.63 30.49 9.28
N PRO A 463 -3.56 30.61 8.31
CA PRO A 463 -4.89 31.16 8.58
C PRO A 463 -5.75 30.22 9.45
N TYR A 464 -5.21 29.06 9.84
CA TYR A 464 -5.93 27.96 10.49
C TYR A 464 -5.40 27.59 11.87
N ALA A 465 -4.31 28.22 12.31
CA ALA A 465 -3.85 28.08 13.70
C ALA A 465 -4.61 29.08 14.56
N GLN A 466 -5.74 28.65 15.13
CA GLN A 466 -6.16 29.21 16.41
C GLN A 466 -4.99 28.96 17.40
N PRO A 467 -4.35 29.99 17.96
CA PRO A 467 -3.29 29.81 18.94
C PRO A 467 -3.91 29.16 20.18
N GLY A 468 -3.74 27.85 20.35
CA GLY A 468 -4.28 27.12 21.50
C GLY A 468 -4.66 25.65 21.27
N ALA A 469 -4.88 25.22 20.02
CA ALA A 469 -5.20 23.82 19.73
C ALA A 469 -3.92 22.97 19.66
N ALA A 470 -3.47 22.45 20.80
CA ALA A 470 -2.41 21.45 20.86
C ALA A 470 -2.76 20.23 19.98
N GLY A 471 -2.03 20.04 18.88
CA GLY A 471 -2.06 18.80 18.09
C GLY A 471 -2.55 18.87 16.64
N MET A 472 -2.63 20.05 16.01
CA MET A 472 -2.73 20.09 14.54
C MET A 472 -1.33 19.86 13.94
N LEU A 473 -1.21 18.86 13.04
CA LEU A 473 0.02 18.63 12.28
C LEU A 473 0.38 19.90 11.50
N ASP A 474 1.64 20.35 11.57
CA ASP A 474 2.10 21.42 10.69
C ASP A 474 2.00 20.94 9.25
N PHE A 475 1.00 21.50 8.57
CA PHE A 475 0.65 21.19 7.21
C PHE A 475 1.84 21.28 6.26
N LYS A 476 2.69 22.29 6.46
CA LYS A 476 3.87 22.52 5.63
C LYS A 476 4.84 21.36 5.76
N VAL A 477 5.05 20.90 6.99
CA VAL A 477 5.96 19.79 7.28
C VAL A 477 5.48 18.52 6.58
N VAL A 478 4.18 18.21 6.62
CA VAL A 478 3.64 17.00 5.97
C VAL A 478 3.80 17.05 4.44
N VAL A 479 3.40 18.16 3.81
CA VAL A 479 3.48 18.30 2.35
C VAL A 479 4.92 18.34 1.85
N VAL A 480 5.79 19.09 2.53
CA VAL A 480 7.21 19.17 2.16
C VAL A 480 7.89 17.82 2.37
N TYR A 481 7.65 17.16 3.50
CA TYR A 481 8.22 15.84 3.79
C TYR A 481 7.80 14.79 2.75
N LEU A 482 6.48 14.62 2.54
CA LEU A 482 5.98 13.62 1.61
C LEU A 482 6.32 13.97 0.16
N GLY A 483 6.23 15.24 -0.22
CA GLY A 483 6.58 15.70 -1.57
C GLY A 483 8.06 15.57 -1.88
N ALA A 484 8.95 16.01 -0.98
CA ALA A 484 10.40 15.88 -1.16
C ALA A 484 10.85 14.42 -1.17
N ALA A 485 10.28 13.57 -0.30
CA ALA A 485 10.57 12.13 -0.32
C ALA A 485 10.10 11.48 -1.63
N SER A 486 8.90 11.81 -2.10
CA SER A 486 8.38 11.27 -3.37
C SER A 486 9.23 11.72 -4.57
N LEU A 487 9.68 12.99 -4.57
CA LEU A 487 10.62 13.50 -5.58
C LEU A 487 11.97 12.77 -5.52
N LEU A 488 12.53 12.57 -4.33
CA LEU A 488 13.77 11.83 -4.15
C LEU A 488 13.67 10.41 -4.70
N LEU A 489 12.52 9.74 -4.54
CA LEU A 489 12.28 8.42 -5.10
C LEU A 489 12.25 8.43 -6.63
N SER A 490 11.69 9.48 -7.25
CA SER A 490 11.76 9.65 -8.70
C SER A 490 13.18 9.78 -9.24
N LEU A 491 14.11 10.24 -8.40
CA LEU A 491 15.53 10.37 -8.74
C LEU A 491 16.34 9.08 -8.54
N VAL A 492 15.76 8.00 -8.00
CA VAL A 492 16.52 6.75 -7.79
C VAL A 492 16.71 5.99 -9.11
N PHE A 493 15.80 6.10 -10.07
CA PHE A 493 15.75 5.25 -11.26
C PHE A 493 16.61 5.81 -12.41
N SER A 494 17.60 5.03 -12.83
CA SER A 494 18.49 5.30 -13.97
C SER A 494 17.91 4.89 -15.32
N ASN A 495 16.76 4.24 -15.34
CA ASN A 495 16.03 3.86 -16.56
C ASN A 495 14.64 4.49 -16.57
N HIS A 496 14.00 4.52 -17.74
CA HIS A 496 12.60 4.91 -17.87
C HIS A 496 11.72 3.96 -17.06
N ALA A 497 11.18 4.45 -15.94
CA ALA A 497 10.48 3.63 -14.97
C ALA A 497 9.04 4.12 -14.82
N VAL A 498 8.18 3.70 -15.74
CA VAL A 498 6.75 4.02 -15.75
C VAL A 498 5.99 3.66 -14.42
N PRO A 499 6.42 2.72 -13.54
CA PRO A 499 5.77 2.49 -12.24
C PRO A 499 6.16 3.50 -11.13
N LEU A 500 6.83 4.60 -11.46
CA LEU A 500 7.36 5.55 -10.48
C LEU A 500 6.33 6.18 -9.54
N LEU A 501 5.12 6.38 -10.04
CA LEU A 501 4.04 6.97 -9.25
C LEU A 501 3.69 6.17 -8.00
N HIS A 502 4.02 4.88 -7.94
CA HIS A 502 3.67 4.10 -6.76
C HIS A 502 4.44 4.55 -5.50
N GLY A 503 5.62 5.17 -5.66
CA GLY A 503 6.31 5.86 -4.56
C GLY A 503 5.66 7.16 -4.12
N TRP A 504 4.66 7.67 -4.85
CA TRP A 504 3.94 8.92 -4.58
C TRP A 504 2.57 8.71 -3.94
N GLN A 505 2.15 7.46 -3.74
CA GLN A 505 0.83 7.10 -3.18
C GLN A 505 0.44 7.86 -1.90
N PRO A 506 1.28 7.90 -0.84
CA PRO A 506 0.92 8.63 0.37
C PRO A 506 0.81 10.14 0.11
N PHE A 507 1.63 10.70 -0.78
CA PHE A 507 1.55 12.11 -1.14
C PHE A 507 0.29 12.42 -1.95
N ALA A 508 -0.02 11.62 -2.98
CA ALA A 508 -1.23 11.74 -3.79
C ALA A 508 -2.51 11.67 -2.93
N ALA A 509 -2.55 10.76 -1.95
CA ALA A 509 -3.66 10.64 -1.00
C ALA A 509 -3.85 11.92 -0.17
N VAL A 510 -2.76 12.52 0.32
CA VAL A 510 -2.80 13.80 1.05
C VAL A 510 -3.25 14.94 0.14
N LEU A 511 -2.77 15.00 -1.11
CA LEU A 511 -3.21 15.99 -2.09
C LEU A 511 -4.71 15.87 -2.42
N LEU A 512 -5.27 14.66 -2.49
CA LEU A 512 -6.72 14.48 -2.63
C LEU A 512 -7.48 15.01 -1.41
N GLY A 513 -6.97 14.75 -0.20
CA GLY A 513 -7.53 15.31 1.04
C GLY A 513 -7.60 16.84 1.00
N LEU A 514 -6.53 17.47 0.49
CA LEU A 514 -6.48 18.91 0.30
C LEU A 514 -7.53 19.45 -0.65
N VAL A 515 -7.72 18.78 -1.78
CA VAL A 515 -8.75 19.15 -2.75
C VAL A 515 -10.12 19.10 -2.09
N ALA A 516 -10.43 18.04 -1.34
CA ALA A 516 -11.72 17.90 -0.65
C ALA A 516 -11.95 19.00 0.40
N VAL A 517 -10.90 19.43 1.09
CA VAL A 517 -10.97 20.52 2.08
C VAL A 517 -11.17 21.87 1.41
N GLN A 518 -10.42 22.14 0.34
CA GLN A 518 -10.54 23.39 -0.42
C GLN A 518 -11.89 23.51 -1.13
N ALA A 519 -12.40 22.39 -1.67
CA ALA A 519 -13.71 22.29 -2.30
C ALA A 519 -14.82 22.88 -1.42
N ALA A 520 -14.77 22.60 -0.13
CA ALA A 520 -15.77 23.07 0.81
C ALA A 520 -15.55 24.51 1.31
N ARG A 521 -14.35 25.09 1.13
CA ARG A 521 -13.99 26.42 1.66
C ARG A 521 -13.97 27.53 0.61
N SER A 522 -13.59 27.22 -0.64
CA SER A 522 -13.28 28.25 -1.65
C SER A 522 -14.37 28.51 -2.68
N GLY A 523 -15.55 27.88 -2.52
CA GLY A 523 -16.75 28.16 -3.32
C GLY A 523 -17.34 26.91 -3.98
N LYS A 524 -18.64 26.98 -4.31
CA LYS A 524 -19.42 25.89 -4.90
C LYS A 524 -18.81 25.31 -6.18
N MET A 525 -17.96 26.05 -6.88
CA MET A 525 -17.31 25.61 -8.12
C MET A 525 -16.30 24.48 -7.88
N VAL A 526 -15.37 24.62 -6.93
CA VAL A 526 -14.34 23.60 -6.66
C VAL A 526 -15.00 22.30 -6.18
N GLU A 527 -16.03 22.43 -5.35
CA GLU A 527 -16.86 21.28 -4.95
C GLU A 527 -17.57 20.61 -6.13
N ARG A 528 -18.19 21.38 -7.03
CA ARG A 528 -18.83 20.81 -8.23
C ARG A 528 -17.81 20.08 -9.11
N VAL A 529 -16.60 20.62 -9.27
CA VAL A 529 -15.51 19.97 -10.03
C VAL A 529 -15.10 18.66 -9.35
N ALA A 530 -14.99 18.64 -8.02
CA ALA A 530 -14.68 17.42 -7.28
C ALA A 530 -15.77 16.35 -7.42
N TRP A 531 -17.05 16.71 -7.31
CA TRP A 531 -18.16 15.77 -7.56
C TRP A 531 -18.22 15.30 -9.02
N ALA A 532 -17.97 16.20 -9.98
CA ALA A 532 -17.87 15.82 -11.38
C ALA A 532 -16.74 14.81 -11.60
N GLN A 533 -15.60 14.97 -10.93
CA GLN A 533 -14.51 13.99 -10.99
C GLN A 533 -14.91 12.61 -10.44
N VAL A 534 -15.69 12.55 -9.36
CA VAL A 534 -16.24 11.27 -8.85
C VAL A 534 -17.09 10.58 -9.93
N VAL A 535 -17.95 11.33 -10.62
CA VAL A 535 -18.78 10.79 -11.71
C VAL A 535 -17.92 10.31 -12.87
N VAL A 536 -16.91 11.10 -13.28
CA VAL A 536 -15.96 10.73 -14.34
C VAL A 536 -15.19 9.46 -13.96
N ASN A 537 -14.73 9.35 -12.73
CA ASN A 537 -14.03 8.16 -12.23
C ASN A 537 -14.92 6.90 -12.32
N ILE A 538 -16.17 6.99 -11.89
CA ILE A 538 -17.13 5.87 -11.95
C ILE A 538 -17.41 5.49 -13.41
N ALA A 539 -17.69 6.48 -14.27
CA ALA A 539 -18.00 6.25 -15.67
C ALA A 539 -16.82 5.63 -16.42
N THR A 540 -15.61 6.14 -16.19
CA THR A 540 -14.39 5.64 -16.84
C THR A 540 -14.05 4.22 -16.39
N LEU A 541 -14.15 3.93 -15.09
CA LEU A 541 -13.98 2.58 -14.57
C LEU A 541 -15.01 1.61 -15.14
N ALA A 542 -16.29 1.98 -15.16
CA ALA A 542 -17.35 1.14 -15.70
C ALA A 542 -17.13 0.83 -17.20
N ALA A 543 -16.77 1.85 -17.99
CA ALA A 543 -16.43 1.69 -19.39
C ALA A 543 -15.23 0.75 -19.58
N TYR A 544 -14.14 0.98 -18.84
CA TYR A 544 -12.94 0.15 -18.92
C TYR A 544 -13.22 -1.32 -18.59
N VAL A 545 -13.95 -1.59 -17.50
CA VAL A 545 -14.33 -2.94 -17.08
C VAL A 545 -15.25 -3.61 -18.12
N ALA A 546 -16.19 -2.87 -18.71
CA ALA A 546 -17.04 -3.38 -19.77
C ALA A 546 -16.24 -3.71 -21.05
N MET A 547 -15.22 -2.92 -21.39
CA MET A 547 -14.33 -3.15 -22.54
C MET A 547 -13.54 -4.43 -22.32
N LYS A 548 -12.87 -4.55 -21.17
CA LYS A 548 -12.08 -5.73 -20.80
C LYS A 548 -12.96 -6.98 -20.67
N GLY A 549 -14.22 -6.84 -20.28
CA GLY A 549 -15.20 -7.92 -20.24
C GLY A 549 -15.76 -8.34 -21.61
N GLY A 550 -15.35 -7.69 -22.71
CA GLY A 550 -15.83 -7.98 -24.07
C GLY A 550 -17.28 -7.57 -24.33
N ARG A 551 -17.86 -6.71 -23.49
CA ARG A 551 -19.29 -6.35 -23.52
C ARG A 551 -19.61 -5.07 -24.28
N LEU A 552 -18.60 -4.32 -24.73
CA LEU A 552 -18.80 -3.08 -25.48
C LEU A 552 -18.79 -3.31 -27.01
N PRO A 553 -19.63 -2.58 -27.78
CA PRO A 553 -19.67 -2.65 -29.24
C PRO A 553 -18.32 -2.29 -29.87
N THR A 554 -18.05 -2.85 -31.05
CA THR A 554 -16.82 -2.65 -31.83
C THR A 554 -16.53 -1.18 -32.18
N VAL A 555 -17.52 -0.29 -32.14
CA VAL A 555 -17.38 1.15 -32.44
C VAL A 555 -16.70 1.92 -31.30
N LEU A 556 -16.63 1.35 -30.09
CA LEU A 556 -15.93 1.92 -28.92
C LEU A 556 -14.61 1.19 -28.60
N LYS A 557 -14.26 0.15 -29.37
CA LYS A 557 -12.97 -0.54 -29.31
C LYS A 557 -12.02 0.12 -30.30
#